data_AF-A0A7V9RCI8-F1
#
_entry.id   AF-A0A7V9RCI8-F1
#
_cell.length_a   1.000
_cell.length_b   1.000
_cell.length_c   1.000
_cell.angle_alpha   90.00
_cell.angle_beta   90.00
_cell.angle_gamma   90.00
#
_symmetry.space_group_name_H-M   'P 1'
#
loop_
_entity.id
_entity.type
_entity.pdbx_description
1 polymer ?
#
loop_
_entity_poly.entity_id
_entity_poly.type
_entity_poly.pdbx_seq_one_letter_code
_entity_poly.pdbx_strand_id
1 'polypeptide(L)'
;DLYVTNGWINGSYAGNQKNQMYLNHDGFLYLAPPASPEAFAGNTRSAAAVDLDLDGDIDIISNQFRQPPRVLINQQASKNNFVQLRLSSAKGKNPRAIGAQVMITANGKPLLRQVTGGRGYISQSDTLVTAGIKDAKTVDLSIRWPDGSESKHPGLAANKRHAIAQP
;
A
#
# COMPACT_ATOMS: atom_id res chain seq x y z
N ASP A 1 9.10 4.01 -1.84
CA ASP A 1 9.28 3.32 -3.14
C ASP A 1 8.20 3.73 -4.11
N LEU A 2 8.46 3.52 -5.40
CA LEU A 2 7.58 3.89 -6.50
C LEU A 2 7.63 2.80 -7.57
N TYR A 3 6.49 2.18 -7.86
CA TYR A 3 6.33 1.31 -9.02
C TYR A 3 5.63 2.07 -10.14
N VAL A 4 6.30 2.16 -11.29
CA VAL A 4 5.84 2.89 -12.47
C VAL A 4 5.40 1.89 -13.52
N THR A 5 4.14 2.01 -13.92
CA THR A 5 3.57 1.29 -15.05
C THR A 5 3.35 2.27 -16.18
N ASN A 6 3.80 1.91 -17.38
CA ASN A 6 3.52 2.69 -18.56
C ASN A 6 2.93 1.80 -19.65
N GLY A 7 1.81 2.27 -20.19
CA GLY A 7 0.95 1.46 -21.03
C GLY A 7 1.42 1.40 -22.46
N TRP A 8 1.02 0.32 -23.15
CA TRP A 8 1.12 0.29 -24.61
C TRP A 8 0.08 1.21 -25.26
N ILE A 9 0.50 2.19 -26.06
CA ILE A 9 -0.35 2.91 -27.03
C ILE A 9 0.15 2.52 -28.42
N ASN A 10 -0.70 1.87 -29.22
CA ASN A 10 -0.33 1.43 -30.56
C ASN A 10 0.19 2.62 -31.40
N GLY A 11 1.36 2.46 -32.02
CA GLY A 11 2.00 3.50 -32.84
C GLY A 11 2.62 4.67 -32.07
N SER A 12 2.72 4.62 -30.73
CA SER A 12 3.38 5.65 -29.92
C SER A 12 4.87 5.34 -29.69
N TYR A 13 5.69 6.38 -29.55
CA TYR A 13 7.07 6.30 -29.04
C TYR A 13 7.17 5.59 -27.67
N ALA A 14 6.07 5.56 -26.90
CA ALA A 14 5.95 4.87 -25.62
C ALA A 14 5.60 3.36 -25.75
N GLY A 15 5.49 2.83 -26.96
CA GLY A 15 5.00 1.46 -27.24
C GLY A 15 5.87 0.30 -26.72
N ASN A 16 6.99 0.56 -26.05
CA ASN A 16 7.80 -0.49 -25.42
C ASN A 16 8.38 -0.08 -24.06
N GLN A 17 7.66 0.79 -23.34
CA GLN A 17 8.09 1.22 -22.01
C GLN A 17 7.78 0.16 -20.96
N LYS A 18 8.83 -0.56 -20.57
CA LYS A 18 8.81 -1.54 -19.49
C LYS A 18 8.39 -0.89 -18.17
N ASN A 19 7.79 -1.69 -17.30
CA ASN A 19 7.58 -1.27 -15.91
C ASN A 19 8.91 -0.96 -15.24
N GLN A 20 8.88 -0.10 -14.22
CA GLN A 20 10.07 0.25 -13.45
C GLN A 20 9.74 0.30 -11.97
N MET A 21 10.70 -0.09 -11.14
CA MET A 21 10.62 0.07 -9.69
C MET A 21 11.71 1.02 -9.25
N TYR A 22 11.37 1.95 -8.37
CA TYR A 22 12.31 2.86 -7.73
C TYR A 22 12.24 2.67 -6.22
N LEU A 23 13.38 2.41 -5.58
CA LEU A 23 13.48 2.29 -4.14
C LEU A 23 13.85 3.65 -3.53
N ASN A 24 13.15 4.01 -2.46
CA ASN A 24 13.47 5.19 -1.69
C ASN A 24 14.59 4.86 -0.70
N HIS A 25 15.72 5.53 -0.83
CA HIS A 25 16.80 5.49 0.12
C HIS A 25 17.13 6.93 0.54
N ASP A 26 16.90 7.24 1.82
CA ASP A 26 17.16 8.54 2.43
C ASP A 26 16.58 9.75 1.68
N GLY A 27 15.37 9.59 1.13
CA GLY A 27 14.63 10.64 0.44
C GLY A 27 14.89 10.70 -1.07
N PHE A 28 15.79 9.85 -1.59
CA PHE A 28 16.10 9.76 -3.01
C PHE A 28 15.57 8.47 -3.61
N LEU A 29 15.06 8.54 -4.84
CA LEU A 29 14.56 7.40 -5.59
C LEU A 29 15.64 6.85 -6.53
N TYR A 30 15.98 5.58 -6.35
CA TYR A 30 16.95 4.87 -7.18
C TYR A 30 16.26 3.78 -7.99
N LEU A 31 16.58 3.68 -9.28
CA LEU A 31 16.05 2.61 -10.14
C LEU A 31 16.50 1.26 -9.60
N ALA A 32 15.53 0.42 -9.23
CA ALA A 32 15.79 -0.93 -8.74
C ALA A 32 16.15 -1.85 -9.91
N PRO A 33 17.21 -2.66 -9.80
CA PRO A 33 17.42 -3.74 -10.74
C PRO A 33 16.24 -4.71 -10.63
N PRO A 34 15.76 -5.28 -11.76
CA PRO A 34 14.70 -6.26 -11.71
C PRO A 34 15.18 -7.54 -11.01
N ALA A 35 14.34 -8.14 -10.17
CA ALA A 35 14.65 -9.39 -9.47
C ALA A 35 14.82 -10.59 -10.43
N SER A 36 14.23 -10.50 -11.62
CA SER A 36 14.44 -11.42 -12.74
C SER A 36 14.22 -10.67 -14.06
N PRO A 37 14.70 -11.16 -15.21
CA PRO A 37 14.42 -10.53 -16.52
C PRO A 37 12.93 -10.27 -16.77
N GLU A 38 12.05 -11.11 -16.21
CA GLU A 38 10.60 -11.09 -16.38
C GLU A 38 9.88 -10.16 -15.40
N ALA A 39 10.49 -9.83 -14.25
CA ALA A 39 9.83 -9.10 -13.16
C ALA A 39 9.22 -7.78 -13.63
N PHE A 40 9.96 -7.06 -14.48
CA PHE A 40 9.49 -5.81 -15.11
C PHE A 40 9.34 -5.93 -16.63
N ALA A 41 9.41 -7.15 -17.19
CA ALA A 41 9.17 -7.35 -18.61
C ALA A 41 7.70 -7.18 -18.93
N GLY A 42 7.41 -6.28 -19.86
CA GLY A 42 6.06 -6.02 -20.36
C GLY A 42 5.60 -4.61 -20.08
N ASN A 43 4.46 -4.28 -20.67
CA ASN A 43 3.82 -2.97 -20.58
C ASN A 43 2.47 -3.16 -19.88
N THR A 44 2.23 -2.38 -18.83
CA THR A 44 0.93 -2.35 -18.15
C THR A 44 0.49 -0.92 -17.86
N ARG A 45 -0.81 -0.77 -17.64
CA ARG A 45 -1.44 0.46 -17.19
C ARG A 45 -2.02 0.33 -15.79
N SER A 46 -1.98 -0.87 -15.21
CA SER A 46 -2.61 -1.17 -13.94
C SER A 46 -1.61 -1.77 -12.95
N ALA A 47 -1.68 -1.28 -11.72
CA ALA A 47 -0.98 -1.86 -10.60
C ALA A 47 -1.82 -1.66 -9.35
N ALA A 48 -1.93 -2.71 -8.55
CA ALA A 48 -2.52 -2.67 -7.23
C ALA A 48 -1.44 -3.04 -6.21
N ALA A 49 -1.34 -2.24 -5.15
CA ALA A 49 -0.55 -2.56 -3.97
C ALA A 49 -1.43 -3.31 -2.96
N VAL A 50 -0.96 -4.46 -2.48
CA VAL A 50 -1.66 -5.32 -1.53
C VAL A 50 -0.63 -6.12 -0.74
N ASP A 51 -0.92 -6.43 0.51
CA ASP A 51 -0.14 -7.37 1.31
C ASP A 51 -0.85 -8.73 1.16
N LEU A 52 -0.35 -9.57 0.24
CA LEU A 52 -1.06 -10.74 -0.27
C LEU A 52 -0.89 -11.95 0.63
N ASP A 53 0.31 -12.14 1.19
CA ASP A 53 0.64 -13.25 2.07
C ASP A 53 0.51 -12.92 3.57
N LEU A 54 0.14 -11.67 3.89
CA LEU A 54 -0.20 -11.17 5.23
C LEU A 54 1.00 -11.03 6.16
N ASP A 55 2.20 -10.80 5.61
CA ASP A 55 3.44 -10.70 6.38
C ASP A 55 3.83 -9.26 6.76
N GLY A 56 3.06 -8.27 6.32
CA GLY A 56 3.23 -6.85 6.66
C GLY A 56 4.05 -6.04 5.66
N ASP A 57 4.59 -6.69 4.64
CA ASP A 57 5.24 -6.05 3.52
C ASP A 57 4.26 -5.90 2.32
N ILE A 58 4.53 -4.96 1.41
CA ILE A 58 3.57 -4.62 0.35
C ILE A 58 4.01 -5.23 -0.97
N ASP A 59 3.16 -6.12 -1.49
CA ASP A 59 3.26 -6.73 -2.80
C ASP A 59 2.63 -5.87 -3.89
N ILE A 60 2.94 -6.23 -5.13
CA ILE A 60 2.41 -5.58 -6.33
C ILE A 60 1.77 -6.62 -7.25
N ILE A 61 0.52 -6.37 -7.63
CA ILE A 61 -0.15 -7.09 -8.70
C ILE A 61 -0.30 -6.15 -9.90
N SER A 62 0.10 -6.60 -11.09
CA SER A 62 -0.06 -5.82 -12.34
C SER A 62 -0.68 -6.66 -13.45
N ASN A 63 -1.59 -6.06 -14.23
CA ASN A 63 -2.24 -6.75 -15.35
C ASN A 63 -1.55 -6.41 -16.67
N GLN A 64 -0.81 -7.35 -17.23
CA GLN A 64 0.02 -7.10 -18.40
C GLN A 64 -0.82 -7.06 -19.68
N PHE A 65 -0.52 -6.16 -20.60
CA PHE A 65 -1.27 -6.06 -21.85
C PHE A 65 -1.09 -7.32 -22.71
N ARG A 66 -2.18 -8.04 -23.00
CA ARG A 66 -2.20 -9.29 -23.79
C ARG A 66 -1.24 -10.37 -23.27
N GLN A 67 -0.96 -10.36 -21.96
CA GLN A 67 -0.06 -11.29 -21.29
C GLN A 67 -0.69 -11.66 -19.93
N PRO A 68 -0.28 -12.79 -19.33
CA PRO A 68 -0.74 -13.14 -17.98
C PRO A 68 -0.40 -12.03 -16.96
N PRO A 69 -1.20 -11.85 -15.90
CA PRO A 69 -0.87 -10.92 -14.83
C PRO A 69 0.47 -11.29 -14.17
N ARG A 70 1.09 -10.31 -13.51
CA ARG A 70 2.30 -10.52 -12.70
C ARG A 70 1.99 -10.20 -11.25
N VAL A 71 2.51 -11.04 -10.37
CA VAL A 71 2.55 -10.83 -8.93
C VAL A 71 4.01 -10.71 -8.53
N LEU A 72 4.36 -9.58 -7.94
CA LEU A 72 5.67 -9.32 -7.38
C LEU A 72 5.50 -9.42 -5.86
N ILE A 73 5.96 -10.54 -5.31
CA ILE A 73 5.99 -10.75 -3.87
C ILE A 73 7.20 -10.03 -3.31
N ASN A 74 6.97 -9.12 -2.38
CA ASN A 74 8.05 -8.50 -1.65
C ASN A 74 8.58 -9.50 -0.61
N GLN A 75 9.90 -9.61 -0.51
CA GLN A 75 10.56 -10.55 0.39
C GLN A 75 11.64 -9.79 1.14
N GLN A 76 11.22 -8.83 1.95
CA GLN A 76 12.20 -8.07 2.70
C GLN A 76 12.90 -8.95 3.74
N ALA A 77 14.22 -8.86 3.83
CA ALA A 77 14.98 -9.54 4.89
C ALA A 77 14.78 -8.90 6.28
N SER A 78 14.14 -7.72 6.33
CA SER A 78 13.99 -6.95 7.56
C SER A 78 12.96 -7.61 8.48
N LYS A 79 13.34 -7.85 9.75
CA LYS A 79 12.44 -8.37 10.80
C LYS A 79 11.65 -7.24 11.48
N ASN A 80 11.30 -6.21 10.72
CA ASN A 80 10.53 -5.10 11.24
C ASN A 80 9.10 -5.57 11.52
N ASN A 81 8.54 -5.10 12.62
CA ASN A 81 7.14 -5.29 12.92
C ASN A 81 6.27 -4.34 12.07
N PHE A 82 5.00 -4.69 11.97
CA PHE A 82 4.01 -3.91 11.25
C PHE A 82 2.72 -3.77 12.06
N VAL A 83 1.79 -2.95 11.58
CA VAL A 83 0.39 -2.96 12.00
C VAL A 83 -0.51 -2.85 10.77
N GLN A 84 -1.60 -3.61 10.75
CA GLN A 84 -2.61 -3.57 9.69
C GLN A 84 -3.94 -3.09 10.28
N LEU A 85 -4.62 -2.17 9.60
CA LEU A 85 -5.88 -1.60 10.05
C LEU A 85 -6.95 -1.71 8.96
N ARG A 86 -8.05 -2.38 9.28
CA ARG A 86 -9.27 -2.40 8.46
C ARG A 86 -10.29 -1.48 9.11
N LEU A 87 -10.53 -0.33 8.48
CA LEU A 87 -11.49 0.64 8.96
C LEU A 87 -12.85 0.39 8.31
N SER A 88 -13.92 0.53 9.07
CA SER A 88 -15.29 0.43 8.57
C SER A 88 -16.17 1.51 9.16
N SER A 89 -17.23 1.88 8.44
CA SER A 89 -18.29 2.73 8.97
C SER A 89 -19.62 2.01 8.81
N ALA A 90 -20.33 1.82 9.93
CA ALA A 90 -21.70 1.34 9.90
C ALA A 90 -22.70 2.47 9.56
N LYS A 91 -22.25 3.73 9.59
CA LYS A 91 -23.09 4.91 9.39
C LYS A 91 -22.95 5.40 7.94
N GLY A 92 -23.94 5.08 7.10
CA GLY A 92 -24.14 5.77 5.82
C GLY A 92 -23.45 5.17 4.60
N LYS A 93 -23.11 6.03 3.62
CA LYS A 93 -22.75 5.65 2.24
C LYS A 93 -21.27 5.31 2.03
N ASN A 94 -20.44 5.35 3.08
CA ASN A 94 -18.99 5.12 3.00
C ASN A 94 -18.54 3.97 3.93
N PRO A 95 -18.96 2.72 3.65
CA PRO A 95 -18.76 1.59 4.57
C PRO A 95 -17.29 1.21 4.77
N ARG A 96 -16.40 1.63 3.86
CA ARG A 96 -14.96 1.39 3.92
C ARG A 96 -14.17 2.57 4.50
N ALA A 97 -14.85 3.59 5.02
CA ALA A 97 -14.23 4.78 5.59
C ALA A 97 -13.19 5.45 4.67
N ILE A 98 -13.44 5.48 3.35
CA ILE A 98 -12.56 6.14 2.38
C ILE A 98 -12.39 7.61 2.78
N GLY A 99 -11.15 8.08 2.85
CA GLY A 99 -10.79 9.42 3.32
C GLY A 99 -10.40 9.49 4.80
N ALA A 100 -10.63 8.44 5.60
CA ALA A 100 -10.20 8.42 6.99
C ALA A 100 -8.67 8.57 7.10
N GLN A 101 -8.23 9.49 7.96
CA GLN A 101 -6.83 9.75 8.24
C GLN A 101 -6.44 9.06 9.54
N VAL A 102 -5.39 8.26 9.51
CA VAL A 102 -4.90 7.49 10.65
C VAL A 102 -3.50 7.99 10.99
N MET A 103 -3.38 8.63 12.15
CA MET A 103 -2.09 8.88 12.78
C MET A 103 -1.70 7.67 13.60
N ILE A 104 -0.59 7.02 13.23
CA ILE A 104 -0.02 5.86 13.91
C ILE A 104 1.23 6.33 14.65
N THR A 105 1.26 6.20 15.96
CA THR A 105 2.44 6.54 16.76
C THR A 105 3.11 5.25 17.25
N ALA A 106 4.36 5.05 16.85
CA ALA A 106 5.19 3.91 17.25
C ALA A 106 6.55 4.40 17.76
N ASN A 107 6.96 3.99 18.97
CA ASN A 107 8.18 4.47 19.62
C ASN A 107 8.32 6.02 19.60
N GLY A 108 7.22 6.72 19.86
CA GLY A 108 7.15 8.19 19.83
C GLY A 108 7.22 8.84 18.44
N LYS A 109 7.27 8.06 17.36
CA LYS A 109 7.35 8.56 15.98
C LYS A 109 5.98 8.50 15.31
N PRO A 110 5.42 9.63 14.83
CA PRO A 110 4.16 9.64 14.12
C PRO A 110 4.32 9.22 12.66
N LEU A 111 3.33 8.48 12.16
CA LEU A 111 3.19 8.07 10.78
C LEU A 111 1.75 8.30 10.33
N LEU A 112 1.56 9.17 9.34
CA LEU A 112 0.25 9.42 8.76
C LEU A 112 -0.06 8.42 7.63
N ARG A 113 -1.27 7.87 7.66
CA ARG A 113 -1.86 7.07 6.58
C ARG A 113 -3.27 7.56 6.30
N GLN A 114 -3.77 7.27 5.11
CA GLN A 114 -5.15 7.55 4.74
C GLN A 114 -5.74 6.34 4.05
N VAL A 115 -7.00 6.03 4.34
CA VAL A 115 -7.76 5.04 3.57
C VAL A 115 -8.09 5.65 2.21
N THR A 116 -7.51 5.10 1.14
CA THR A 116 -7.74 5.58 -0.22
C THR A 116 -8.66 4.65 -1.00
N GLY A 117 -9.58 5.20 -1.79
CA GLY A 117 -10.36 4.47 -2.78
C GLY A 117 -10.06 5.06 -4.16
N GLY A 118 -9.34 4.33 -5.01
CA GLY A 118 -8.93 4.81 -6.34
C GLY A 118 -7.43 5.00 -6.54
N ARG A 119 -6.57 4.29 -5.79
CA ARG A 119 -5.13 4.27 -6.04
C ARG A 119 -4.80 3.30 -7.17
N GLY A 120 -4.30 3.84 -8.28
CA GLY A 120 -3.94 3.10 -9.50
C GLY A 120 -4.78 3.54 -10.70
N TYR A 121 -4.20 3.56 -11.90
CA TYR A 121 -4.97 3.76 -13.14
C TYR A 121 -5.60 2.42 -13.54
N ILE A 122 -6.90 2.42 -13.88
CA ILE A 122 -7.70 1.22 -14.23
C ILE A 122 -7.54 0.03 -13.25
N SER A 123 -7.24 0.33 -11.98
CA SER A 123 -6.99 -0.62 -10.90
C SER A 123 -7.27 0.03 -9.56
N GLN A 124 -7.35 -0.77 -8.51
CA GLN A 124 -7.55 -0.30 -7.15
C GLN A 124 -6.71 -1.13 -6.18
N SER A 125 -5.85 -0.46 -5.41
CA SER A 125 -5.16 -1.06 -4.26
C SER A 125 -6.14 -1.39 -3.13
N ASP A 126 -5.78 -2.31 -2.23
CA ASP A 126 -6.61 -2.62 -1.08
C ASP A 126 -6.78 -1.38 -0.17
N THR A 127 -7.91 -1.32 0.53
CA THR A 127 -8.23 -0.30 1.54
C THR A 127 -7.61 -0.58 2.90
N LEU A 128 -6.90 -1.71 3.05
CA LEU A 128 -6.16 -2.04 4.26
C LEU A 128 -5.03 -1.04 4.46
N VAL A 129 -4.98 -0.42 5.64
CA VAL A 129 -3.86 0.44 5.99
C VAL A 129 -2.77 -0.43 6.61
N THR A 130 -1.66 -0.60 5.90
CA THR A 130 -0.47 -1.28 6.42
C THR A 130 0.63 -0.26 6.73
N ALA A 131 1.29 -0.42 7.87
CA ALA A 131 2.40 0.41 8.29
C ALA A 131 3.49 -0.43 8.95
N GLY A 132 4.72 -0.32 8.45
CA GLY A 132 5.91 -0.78 9.16
C GLY A 132 6.22 0.12 10.35
N ILE A 133 6.50 -0.49 11.50
CA ILE A 133 6.69 0.19 12.80
C ILE A 133 8.01 -0.17 13.47
N LYS A 134 8.97 -0.69 12.69
CA LYS A 134 10.31 -1.10 13.14
C LYS A 134 10.22 -2.10 14.29
N ASP A 135 10.87 -1.86 15.41
CA ASP A 135 10.94 -2.76 16.56
C ASP A 135 9.79 -2.57 17.57
N ALA A 136 8.90 -1.58 17.35
CA ALA A 136 7.76 -1.32 18.24
C ALA A 136 6.85 -2.54 18.38
N LYS A 137 6.42 -2.82 19.62
CA LYS A 137 5.52 -3.94 19.96
C LYS A 137 4.06 -3.53 20.05
N THR A 138 3.81 -2.24 20.25
CA THR A 138 2.47 -1.64 20.28
C THR A 138 2.49 -0.30 19.55
N VAL A 139 1.30 0.14 19.13
CA VAL A 139 1.07 1.45 18.55
C VAL A 139 -0.13 2.14 19.17
N ASP A 140 -0.10 3.47 19.20
CA ASP A 140 -1.27 4.28 19.51
C ASP A 140 -1.83 4.87 18.21
N LEU A 141 -3.16 4.83 18.07
CA LEU A 141 -3.84 5.42 16.93
C LEU A 141 -4.67 6.63 17.31
N SER A 142 -4.64 7.64 16.45
CA SER A 142 -5.67 8.69 16.38
C SER A 142 -6.25 8.69 14.97
N ILE A 143 -7.56 8.50 14.86
CA ILE A 143 -8.27 8.41 13.58
C ILE A 143 -9.19 9.62 13.46
N ARG A 144 -9.03 10.37 12.37
CA ARG A 144 -10.02 11.36 11.92
C ARG A 144 -10.85 10.73 10.81
N TRP A 145 -12.14 10.60 11.05
CA TRP A 145 -13.09 9.94 10.16
C TRP A 145 -13.57 10.89 9.04
N PRO A 146 -14.15 10.36 7.95
CA PRO A 146 -14.58 11.18 6.81
C PRO A 146 -15.63 12.25 7.15
N ASP A 147 -16.42 12.05 8.21
CA ASP A 147 -17.42 13.01 8.70
C ASP A 147 -16.85 14.04 9.69
N GLY A 148 -15.55 13.97 9.97
CA GLY A 148 -14.86 14.83 10.93
C GLY A 148 -14.88 14.35 12.37
N SER A 149 -15.60 13.27 12.70
CA SER A 149 -15.49 12.64 14.02
C SER A 149 -14.08 12.08 14.25
N GLU A 150 -13.72 11.88 15.52
CA GLU A 150 -12.40 11.37 15.91
C GLU A 150 -12.51 10.19 16.88
N SER A 151 -11.57 9.25 16.79
CA SER A 151 -11.41 8.19 17.80
C SER A 151 -9.94 7.86 18.08
N LYS A 152 -9.67 7.38 19.29
CA LYS A 152 -8.32 7.02 19.75
C LYS A 152 -8.29 5.57 20.19
N HIS A 153 -7.23 4.85 19.82
CA HIS A 153 -7.04 3.44 20.14
C HIS A 153 -5.59 3.23 20.62
N PRO A 154 -5.34 3.31 21.94
CA PRO A 154 -4.00 3.12 22.49
C PRO A 154 -3.61 1.65 22.58
N GLY A 155 -2.31 1.36 22.51
CA GLY A 155 -1.75 0.06 22.86
C GLY A 155 -2.10 -1.10 21.93
N LEU A 156 -2.40 -0.83 20.66
CA LEU A 156 -2.69 -1.91 19.69
C LEU A 156 -1.44 -2.73 19.40
N ALA A 157 -1.56 -4.06 19.50
CA ALA A 157 -0.45 -4.98 19.29
C ALA A 157 0.08 -4.94 17.85
N ALA A 158 1.41 -5.03 17.72
CA ALA A 158 2.11 -5.21 16.46
C ALA A 158 1.83 -6.58 15.81
N ASN A 159 2.19 -6.71 14.53
CA ASN A 159 2.09 -7.91 13.69
C ASN A 159 0.68 -8.51 13.68
N LYS A 160 -0.32 -7.62 13.71
CA LYS A 160 -1.71 -8.00 13.77
C LYS A 160 -2.56 -7.06 12.93
N ARG A 161 -3.63 -7.62 12.39
CA ARG A 161 -4.73 -6.87 11.79
C ARG A 161 -5.75 -6.49 12.85
N HIS A 162 -6.08 -5.21 12.91
CA HIS A 162 -7.13 -4.67 13.77
C HIS A 162 -8.30 -4.19 12.91
N ALA A 163 -9.51 -4.63 13.25
CA ALA A 163 -10.74 -4.12 12.68
C ALA A 163 -11.25 -2.98 13.57
N ILE A 164 -11.39 -1.78 13.00
CA ILE A 164 -11.80 -0.58 13.74
C ILE A 164 -13.04 -0.01 13.08
N ALA A 165 -14.15 -0.02 13.81
CA ALA A 165 -15.38 0.61 13.39
C ALA A 165 -15.39 2.08 13.79
N GLN A 166 -15.97 2.92 12.93
CA GLN A 166 -16.33 4.28 13.27
C GLN A 166 -17.28 4.28 14.49
N PRO A 167 -17.05 5.17 15.50
CA PRO A 167 -17.95 5.30 16.64
C PRO A 167 -19.36 5.77 16.25
#